data_AF-A0A916DAU6-F1
#
_entry.id   AF-A0A916DAU6-F1
#
_cell.length_a   1.000
_cell.length_b   1.000
_cell.length_c   1.000
_cell.angle_alpha   90.00
_cell.angle_beta   90.00
_cell.angle_gamma   90.00
#
_symmetry.space_group_name_H-M   'P 1'
#
loop_
_entity.id
_entity.type
_entity.pdbx_description
1 polymer ?
#
loop_
_entity_poly.entity_id
_entity_poly.type
_entity_poly.pdbx_seq_one_letter_code
_entity_poly.pdbx_strand_id
1 'polypeptide(L)'
;MTFKPCLLIPIYNHKDSISKTVMQLTVYQLPIFIIDDGSNEATQQILAELVTVYPLVRLYRLPVNGGKGAAVMKGMLEAYQAGFSHALQIDADGQHDISDVPRFLESSATHPDDVICGKPIYDDSVPKGRLYGRYITHFWVWVETLSFAIGDSMCGFRMYPLAATCALIQDQHIPTRMDFDIAIAVHLAWRNIRFQNIPTKVIYPPDGLSHFKMWQDNLRITRMHTKLFFGMLARLPVLLWRKLARPEREDRHWSQLSELGSAAGLRILVACYRLLGKRAARLLLYPVVSYFFITGGKARAASADYLRKVYSHNGDIGRPPGWKGSFQHMLAFARSGLDKLSAWAGDIESCDIDFANKHELDELIASGRGALLIGSHLGNIEMARALAPDCRSRLHAVVYTDHAQRFNRILAQANIDFGINLLQVAHFGSDTAIMLKDKIDQGGLLVIVGDRTPPAENGRISEVRFLGETASFAQGPFILANLLECPVYLFFCLKEGKRYRIYLEHFASQVELPRRERQARLKTYIQEYADRLEAYCLKAPLQWFNFYDFWRKESTLNTTSQGNK
;
A
#
# COMPACT_ATOMS: atom_id res chain seq x y z
N MET A 1 -29.69 -6.20 3.71
CA MET A 1 -30.17 -7.49 3.18
C MET A 1 -29.45 -8.61 3.91
N THR A 2 -30.11 -9.73 4.19
CA THR A 2 -29.46 -10.89 4.81
C THR A 2 -28.46 -11.51 3.84
N PHE A 3 -27.23 -11.77 4.29
CA PHE A 3 -26.19 -12.41 3.48
C PHE A 3 -26.60 -13.86 3.18
N LYS A 4 -26.85 -14.13 1.90
CA LYS A 4 -27.26 -15.42 1.34
C LYS A 4 -26.51 -15.64 0.02
N PRO A 5 -25.31 -16.24 0.06
CA PRO A 5 -24.48 -16.45 -1.12
C PRO A 5 -24.83 -17.75 -1.86
N CYS A 6 -24.49 -17.82 -3.15
CA CYS A 6 -24.50 -19.05 -3.94
C CYS A 6 -23.25 -19.15 -4.81
N LEU A 7 -22.99 -20.34 -5.33
CA LEU A 7 -21.93 -20.60 -6.30
C LEU A 7 -22.52 -20.59 -7.71
N LEU A 8 -21.82 -20.01 -8.67
CA LEU A 8 -22.27 -19.87 -10.06
C LEU A 8 -21.19 -20.38 -11.01
N ILE A 9 -21.51 -21.42 -11.78
CA ILE A 9 -20.58 -22.11 -12.67
C ILE A 9 -21.10 -22.06 -14.10
N PRO A 10 -20.56 -21.18 -14.97
CA PRO A 10 -20.82 -21.26 -16.41
C PRO A 10 -20.05 -22.44 -17.02
N ILE A 11 -20.68 -23.21 -17.90
CA ILE A 11 -20.04 -24.34 -18.58
C ILE A 11 -20.35 -24.38 -20.08
N TYR A 12 -19.33 -24.68 -20.88
CA TYR A 12 -19.46 -25.06 -22.28
C TYR A 12 -18.47 -26.17 -22.62
N ASN A 13 -18.94 -27.39 -22.88
CA ASN A 13 -18.13 -28.55 -23.31
C ASN A 13 -16.95 -28.94 -22.40
N HIS A 14 -16.99 -28.63 -21.09
CA HIS A 14 -15.97 -29.02 -20.10
C HIS A 14 -16.38 -30.26 -19.29
N LYS A 15 -16.74 -31.34 -19.97
CA LYS A 15 -17.26 -32.57 -19.32
C LYS A 15 -16.30 -33.21 -18.32
N ASP A 16 -14.98 -33.12 -18.56
CA ASP A 16 -13.98 -33.85 -17.77
C ASP A 16 -13.64 -33.14 -16.44
N SER A 17 -13.83 -31.82 -16.36
CA SER A 17 -13.48 -31.00 -15.18
C SER A 17 -14.68 -30.63 -14.29
N ILE A 18 -15.90 -30.60 -14.83
CA ILE A 18 -17.07 -30.14 -14.08
C ILE A 18 -17.41 -31.04 -12.89
N SER A 19 -17.38 -32.37 -13.05
CA SER A 19 -17.73 -33.30 -11.96
C SER A 19 -16.79 -33.16 -10.77
N LYS A 20 -15.48 -33.01 -11.04
CA LYS A 20 -14.47 -32.76 -10.01
C LYS A 20 -14.71 -31.43 -9.31
N THR A 21 -14.99 -30.37 -10.08
CA THR A 21 -15.24 -29.03 -9.55
C THR A 21 -16.47 -29.02 -8.64
N VAL A 22 -17.59 -29.62 -9.07
CA VAL A 22 -18.82 -29.70 -8.27
C VAL A 22 -18.59 -30.52 -7.00
N MET A 23 -17.96 -31.68 -7.10
CA MET A 23 -17.62 -32.52 -5.95
C MET A 23 -16.81 -31.73 -4.90
N GLN A 24 -15.78 -31.00 -5.31
CA GLN A 24 -14.96 -30.19 -4.40
C GLN A 24 -15.74 -29.04 -3.75
N LEU A 25 -16.73 -28.48 -4.44
CA LEU A 25 -17.53 -27.36 -3.92
C LEU A 25 -18.64 -27.79 -2.95
N THR A 26 -19.06 -29.07 -2.98
CA THR A 26 -20.14 -29.56 -2.12
C THR A 26 -19.83 -29.47 -0.63
N VAL A 27 -18.54 -29.48 -0.25
CA VAL A 27 -18.08 -29.34 1.14
C VAL A 27 -18.53 -28.03 1.79
N TYR A 28 -18.74 -26.97 0.99
CA TYR A 28 -19.18 -25.67 1.50
C TYR A 28 -20.69 -25.58 1.75
N GLN A 29 -21.46 -26.60 1.37
CA GLN A 29 -22.92 -26.67 1.58
C GLN A 29 -23.69 -25.45 1.03
N LEU A 30 -23.20 -24.87 -0.05
CA LEU A 30 -23.84 -23.74 -0.73
C LEU A 30 -24.65 -24.20 -1.96
N PRO A 31 -25.76 -23.52 -2.30
CA PRO A 31 -26.45 -23.75 -3.56
C PRO A 31 -25.54 -23.48 -4.76
N ILE A 32 -25.52 -24.40 -5.72
CA ILE A 32 -24.65 -24.34 -6.91
C ILE A 32 -25.53 -24.18 -8.14
N PHE A 33 -25.38 -23.06 -8.84
CA PHE A 33 -26.07 -22.77 -10.09
C PHE A 33 -25.12 -23.10 -11.24
N ILE A 34 -25.42 -24.16 -11.98
CA ILE A 34 -24.69 -24.52 -13.19
C ILE A 34 -25.46 -23.98 -14.38
N ILE A 35 -24.80 -23.18 -15.22
CA ILE A 35 -25.39 -22.60 -16.42
C ILE A 35 -24.71 -23.20 -17.65
N ASP A 36 -25.42 -24.09 -18.32
CA ASP A 36 -24.97 -24.74 -19.54
C ASP A 36 -25.19 -23.82 -20.74
N ASP A 37 -24.11 -23.34 -21.34
CA ASP A 37 -24.09 -22.44 -22.51
C ASP A 37 -24.22 -23.22 -23.83
N GLY A 38 -25.19 -24.13 -23.90
CA GLY A 38 -25.47 -24.95 -25.08
C GLY A 38 -24.40 -26.00 -25.37
N SER A 39 -23.93 -26.74 -24.36
CA SER A 39 -22.95 -27.83 -24.53
C SER A 39 -23.51 -29.01 -25.34
N ASN A 40 -22.61 -29.87 -25.81
CA ASN A 40 -22.95 -31.12 -26.50
C ASN A 40 -23.67 -32.14 -25.60
N GLU A 41 -24.28 -33.16 -26.21
CA GLU A 41 -25.06 -34.19 -25.52
C GLU A 41 -24.26 -34.90 -24.41
N ALA A 42 -22.99 -35.23 -24.67
CA ALA A 42 -22.13 -35.89 -23.68
C ALA A 42 -21.94 -35.05 -22.40
N THR A 43 -21.76 -33.73 -22.53
CA THR A 43 -21.67 -32.83 -21.37
C THR A 43 -23.04 -32.70 -20.69
N GLN A 44 -24.12 -32.61 -21.45
CA GLN A 44 -25.48 -32.48 -20.90
C GLN A 44 -25.91 -33.71 -20.07
N GLN A 45 -25.49 -34.92 -20.46
CA GLN A 45 -25.73 -36.15 -19.69
C GLN A 45 -25.07 -36.07 -18.31
N ILE A 46 -23.77 -35.71 -18.26
CA ILE A 46 -23.04 -35.53 -17.01
C ILE A 46 -23.68 -34.45 -16.12
N LEU A 47 -24.11 -33.34 -16.72
CA LEU A 47 -24.80 -32.28 -15.98
C LEU A 47 -26.13 -32.76 -15.37
N ALA A 48 -26.88 -33.63 -16.06
CA ALA A 48 -28.12 -34.21 -15.55
C ALA A 48 -27.86 -35.18 -14.38
N GLU A 49 -26.79 -35.96 -14.46
CA GLU A 49 -26.34 -36.84 -13.37
C GLU A 49 -25.97 -36.03 -12.13
N LEU A 50 -25.22 -34.93 -12.28
CA LEU A 50 -24.81 -34.08 -11.16
C LEU A 50 -25.99 -33.49 -10.39
N VAL A 51 -27.08 -33.10 -11.07
CA VAL A 51 -28.31 -32.62 -10.42
C VAL A 51 -28.99 -33.73 -9.61
N THR A 52 -28.91 -34.98 -10.08
CA THR A 52 -29.48 -36.13 -9.38
C THR A 52 -28.66 -36.52 -8.15
N VAL A 53 -27.34 -36.44 -8.26
CA VAL A 53 -26.40 -36.83 -7.19
C VAL A 53 -26.29 -35.76 -6.10
N TYR A 54 -26.35 -34.48 -6.45
CA TYR A 54 -26.11 -33.36 -5.52
C TYR A 54 -27.35 -32.47 -5.38
N PRO A 55 -28.13 -32.58 -4.28
CA PRO A 55 -29.41 -31.88 -4.10
C PRO A 55 -29.33 -30.34 -4.11
N LEU A 56 -28.15 -29.77 -3.83
CA LEU A 56 -27.92 -28.32 -3.84
C LEU A 56 -27.58 -27.78 -5.24
N VAL A 57 -27.43 -28.64 -6.24
CA VAL A 57 -27.12 -28.25 -7.62
C VAL A 57 -28.41 -27.93 -8.38
N ARG A 58 -28.41 -26.80 -9.06
CA ARG A 58 -29.47 -26.34 -9.96
C ARG A 58 -28.87 -26.14 -11.34
N LEU A 59 -29.49 -26.73 -12.35
CA LEU A 59 -29.04 -26.66 -13.73
C LEU A 59 -29.98 -25.79 -14.57
N TYR A 60 -29.42 -24.82 -15.28
CA TYR A 60 -30.12 -24.02 -16.28
C TYR A 60 -29.43 -24.20 -17.62
N ARG A 61 -30.19 -24.44 -18.67
CA ARG A 61 -29.66 -24.67 -20.02
C ARG A 61 -30.05 -23.54 -20.96
N LEU A 62 -29.05 -23.01 -21.65
CA LEU A 62 -29.24 -22.10 -22.78
C LEU A 62 -29.38 -22.92 -24.07
N PRO A 63 -30.28 -22.54 -24.98
CA PRO A 63 -30.56 -23.33 -26.19
C PRO A 63 -29.40 -23.32 -27.19
N VAL A 64 -28.60 -22.26 -27.20
CA VAL A 64 -27.46 -22.08 -28.10
C VAL A 64 -26.32 -21.40 -27.36
N ASN A 65 -25.09 -21.65 -27.81
CA ASN A 65 -23.89 -21.04 -27.23
C ASN A 65 -23.87 -19.52 -27.43
N GLY A 66 -24.13 -18.77 -26.36
CA GLY A 66 -24.11 -17.31 -26.30
C GLY A 66 -22.76 -16.72 -25.85
N GLY A 67 -21.93 -17.54 -25.21
CA GLY A 67 -20.65 -17.18 -24.61
C GLY A 67 -20.69 -17.18 -23.09
N LYS A 68 -19.49 -17.23 -22.48
CA LYS A 68 -19.31 -17.20 -21.01
C LYS A 68 -20.11 -16.09 -20.33
N GLY A 69 -20.06 -14.87 -20.85
CA GLY A 69 -20.82 -13.74 -20.30
C GLY A 69 -22.33 -13.92 -20.36
N ALA A 70 -22.88 -14.53 -21.42
CA ALA A 70 -24.32 -14.84 -21.47
C ALA A 70 -24.72 -15.81 -20.36
N ALA A 71 -23.93 -16.88 -20.18
CA ALA A 71 -24.17 -17.88 -19.13
C ALA A 71 -24.05 -17.28 -17.73
N VAL A 72 -23.00 -16.49 -17.47
CA VAL A 72 -22.79 -15.84 -16.16
C VAL A 72 -23.92 -14.86 -15.87
N MET A 73 -24.28 -13.97 -16.81
CA MET A 73 -25.37 -13.01 -16.60
C MET A 73 -26.71 -13.71 -16.37
N LYS A 74 -27.02 -14.77 -17.12
CA LYS A 74 -28.24 -15.56 -16.90
C LYS A 74 -28.25 -16.13 -15.49
N GLY A 75 -27.16 -16.75 -15.06
CA GLY A 75 -27.08 -17.35 -13.74
C GLY A 75 -27.16 -16.34 -12.58
N MET A 76 -26.59 -15.14 -12.74
CA MET A 76 -26.76 -14.06 -11.76
C MET A 76 -28.23 -13.63 -11.65
N LEU A 77 -28.92 -13.49 -12.78
CA LEU A 77 -30.35 -13.13 -12.80
C LEU A 77 -31.21 -14.21 -12.15
N GLU A 78 -30.98 -15.49 -12.47
CA GLU A 78 -31.70 -16.63 -11.86
C GLU A 78 -31.43 -16.73 -10.35
N ALA A 79 -30.18 -16.56 -9.92
CA ALA A 79 -29.83 -16.55 -8.51
C ALA A 79 -30.51 -15.38 -7.78
N TYR A 80 -30.53 -14.19 -8.38
CA TYR A 80 -31.18 -13.03 -7.78
C TYR A 80 -32.70 -13.22 -7.66
N GLN A 81 -33.35 -13.77 -8.70
CA GLN A 81 -34.78 -14.10 -8.67
C GLN A 81 -35.10 -15.18 -7.62
N ALA A 82 -34.20 -16.14 -7.42
CA ALA A 82 -34.31 -17.15 -6.35
C ALA A 82 -34.02 -16.60 -4.94
N GLY A 83 -33.82 -15.27 -4.80
CA GLY A 83 -33.64 -14.58 -3.54
C GLY A 83 -32.24 -14.69 -2.95
N PHE A 84 -31.22 -14.98 -3.76
CA PHE A 84 -29.82 -14.90 -3.31
C PHE A 84 -29.32 -13.45 -3.35
N SER A 85 -28.43 -13.13 -2.41
CA SER A 85 -27.85 -11.79 -2.29
C SER A 85 -26.53 -11.64 -3.03
N HIS A 86 -25.77 -12.74 -3.15
CA HIS A 86 -24.43 -12.76 -3.72
C HIS A 86 -24.21 -14.02 -4.54
N ALA A 87 -23.42 -13.93 -5.60
CA ALA A 87 -23.00 -15.08 -6.40
C ALA A 87 -21.49 -15.09 -6.59
N LEU A 88 -20.84 -16.20 -6.25
CA LEU A 88 -19.43 -16.45 -6.53
C LEU A 88 -19.32 -17.15 -7.87
N GLN A 89 -18.80 -16.43 -8.87
CA GLN A 89 -18.46 -17.00 -10.16
C GLN A 89 -17.24 -17.90 -10.02
N ILE A 90 -17.33 -19.13 -10.54
CA ILE A 90 -16.23 -20.11 -10.58
C ILE A 90 -16.22 -20.74 -11.97
N ASP A 91 -15.09 -20.66 -12.67
CA ASP A 91 -14.96 -21.28 -13.99
C ASP A 91 -14.93 -22.82 -13.90
N ALA A 92 -15.58 -23.51 -14.84
CA ALA A 92 -15.74 -24.97 -14.84
C ALA A 92 -14.46 -25.77 -15.15
N ASP A 93 -13.36 -25.10 -15.50
CA ASP A 93 -12.10 -25.71 -15.93
C ASP A 93 -11.18 -26.14 -14.77
N GLY A 94 -11.53 -25.78 -13.53
CA GLY A 94 -10.78 -26.15 -12.33
C GLY A 94 -9.45 -25.42 -12.15
N GLN A 95 -9.24 -24.28 -12.83
CA GLN A 95 -8.00 -23.50 -12.70
C GLN A 95 -7.87 -22.77 -11.35
N HIS A 96 -8.98 -22.53 -10.65
CA HIS A 96 -9.00 -21.78 -9.40
C HIS A 96 -8.85 -22.68 -8.18
N ASP A 97 -8.04 -22.24 -7.22
CA ASP A 97 -7.94 -22.90 -5.92
C ASP A 97 -9.23 -22.68 -5.11
N ILE A 98 -10.08 -23.71 -5.09
CA ILE A 98 -11.38 -23.69 -4.41
C ILE A 98 -11.24 -23.48 -2.89
N SER A 99 -10.06 -23.74 -2.30
CA SER A 99 -9.81 -23.50 -0.88
C SER A 99 -9.94 -22.02 -0.47
N ASP A 100 -9.94 -21.09 -1.43
CA ASP A 100 -10.18 -19.67 -1.19
C ASP A 100 -11.66 -19.30 -1.01
N VAL A 101 -12.62 -20.19 -1.34
CA VAL A 101 -14.07 -19.91 -1.21
C VAL A 101 -14.47 -19.32 0.15
N PRO A 102 -14.01 -19.84 1.32
CA PRO A 102 -14.32 -19.26 2.62
C PRO A 102 -13.89 -17.79 2.77
N ARG A 103 -12.73 -17.42 2.22
CA ARG A 103 -12.21 -16.04 2.28
C ARG A 103 -13.09 -15.08 1.48
N PHE A 104 -13.61 -15.53 0.33
CA PHE A 104 -14.57 -14.75 -0.45
C PHE A 104 -15.89 -14.56 0.29
N LEU A 105 -16.38 -15.61 0.94
CA LEU A 105 -17.62 -15.56 1.72
C LEU A 105 -17.48 -14.59 2.91
N GLU A 106 -16.40 -14.70 3.69
CA GLU A 106 -16.12 -13.83 4.83
C GLU A 106 -15.97 -12.35 4.43
N SER A 107 -15.17 -12.09 3.38
CA SER A 107 -14.95 -10.74 2.88
C SER A 107 -16.25 -10.10 2.37
N SER A 108 -17.10 -10.88 1.69
CA SER A 108 -18.39 -10.42 1.18
C SER A 108 -19.44 -10.24 2.29
N ALA A 109 -19.42 -11.06 3.32
CA ALA A 109 -20.28 -10.87 4.49
C ALA A 109 -19.93 -9.57 5.24
N THR A 110 -18.64 -9.25 5.31
CA THR A 110 -18.14 -8.01 5.93
C THR A 110 -18.39 -6.78 5.05
N HIS A 111 -18.36 -6.95 3.72
CA HIS A 111 -18.50 -5.88 2.74
C HIS A 111 -19.55 -6.23 1.67
N PRO A 112 -20.84 -6.25 2.03
CA PRO A 112 -21.92 -6.81 1.19
C PRO A 112 -22.25 -5.99 -0.07
N ASP A 113 -21.70 -4.77 -0.18
CA ASP A 113 -21.89 -3.91 -1.35
C ASP A 113 -20.68 -3.91 -2.28
N ASP A 114 -19.60 -4.63 -1.93
CA ASP A 114 -18.35 -4.64 -2.68
C ASP A 114 -18.28 -5.88 -3.59
N VAL A 115 -17.56 -5.74 -4.70
CA VAL A 115 -17.17 -6.86 -5.55
C VAL A 115 -15.84 -7.42 -5.02
N ILE A 116 -15.80 -8.71 -4.73
CA ILE A 116 -14.58 -9.37 -4.26
C ILE A 116 -13.95 -10.13 -5.43
N CYS A 117 -12.76 -9.71 -5.84
CA CYS A 117 -12.03 -10.26 -6.98
C CYS A 117 -10.86 -11.14 -6.54
N GLY A 118 -10.70 -12.29 -7.20
CA GLY A 118 -9.46 -13.04 -7.19
C GLY A 118 -8.36 -12.24 -7.89
N LYS A 119 -7.23 -12.08 -7.21
CA LYS A 119 -6.00 -11.57 -7.79
C LYS A 119 -5.02 -12.74 -7.94
N PRO A 120 -4.84 -13.24 -9.17
CA PRO A 120 -4.04 -14.45 -9.39
C PRO A 120 -2.59 -14.25 -8.94
N ILE A 121 -2.10 -15.20 -8.15
CA ILE A 121 -0.68 -15.41 -7.89
C ILE A 121 -0.22 -16.49 -8.86
N TYR A 122 0.63 -16.08 -9.80
CA TYR A 122 1.18 -16.95 -10.82
C TYR A 122 2.45 -17.64 -10.32
N ASP A 123 2.60 -18.92 -10.66
CA ASP A 123 3.86 -19.65 -10.57
C ASP A 123 4.61 -19.62 -11.92
N ASP A 124 5.75 -20.30 -12.00
CA ASP A 124 6.59 -20.33 -13.20
C ASP A 124 5.96 -21.06 -14.39
N SER A 125 4.79 -21.71 -14.22
CA SER A 125 4.12 -22.47 -15.29
C SER A 125 3.36 -21.59 -16.29
N VAL A 126 3.20 -20.30 -16.00
CA VAL A 126 2.37 -19.40 -16.82
C VAL A 126 3.05 -19.02 -18.14
N PRO A 127 2.36 -19.16 -19.29
CA PRO A 127 2.88 -18.66 -20.57
C PRO A 127 3.09 -17.14 -20.53
N LYS A 128 4.33 -16.68 -20.78
CA LYS A 128 4.70 -15.25 -20.74
C LYS A 128 3.80 -14.35 -21.60
N GLY A 129 3.32 -14.83 -22.74
CA GLY A 129 2.39 -14.09 -23.61
C GLY A 129 1.03 -13.80 -22.94
N ARG A 130 0.50 -14.72 -22.13
CA ARG A 130 -0.70 -14.49 -21.32
C ARG A 130 -0.44 -13.42 -20.26
N LEU A 131 0.72 -13.44 -19.60
CA LEU A 131 1.06 -12.44 -18.60
C LEU A 131 1.08 -11.02 -19.18
N TYR A 132 1.71 -10.84 -20.35
CA TYR A 132 1.75 -9.53 -21.02
C TYR A 132 0.38 -9.06 -21.50
N GLY A 133 -0.42 -9.94 -22.11
CA GLY A 133 -1.79 -9.62 -22.50
C GLY A 133 -2.68 -9.19 -21.32
N ARG A 134 -2.49 -9.85 -20.15
CA ARG A 134 -3.15 -9.46 -18.90
C ARG A 134 -2.74 -8.09 -18.41
N TYR A 135 -1.45 -7.79 -18.42
CA TYR A 135 -0.96 -6.49 -17.99
C TYR A 135 -1.45 -5.34 -18.89
N ILE A 136 -1.52 -5.54 -20.21
CA ILE A 136 -2.09 -4.55 -21.15
C ILE A 136 -3.54 -4.25 -20.79
N THR A 137 -4.33 -5.30 -20.52
CA THR A 137 -5.73 -5.17 -20.12
C THR A 137 -5.88 -4.44 -18.78
N HIS A 138 -5.04 -4.75 -17.79
CA HIS A 138 -5.04 -4.07 -16.48
C HIS A 138 -4.80 -2.57 -16.65
N PHE A 139 -3.80 -2.21 -17.45
CA PHE A 139 -3.51 -0.82 -17.76
C PHE A 139 -4.73 -0.08 -18.32
N TRP A 140 -5.41 -0.66 -19.32
CA TRP A 140 -6.60 -0.04 -19.91
C TRP A 140 -7.76 0.06 -18.93
N VAL A 141 -8.00 -0.97 -18.12
CA VAL A 141 -9.03 -0.92 -17.06
C VAL A 141 -8.77 0.20 -16.05
N TRP A 142 -7.50 0.43 -15.66
CA TRP A 142 -7.15 1.52 -14.76
C TRP A 142 -7.38 2.89 -15.40
N VAL A 143 -7.11 3.03 -16.70
CA VAL A 143 -7.43 4.25 -17.45
C VAL A 143 -8.95 4.45 -17.53
N GLU A 144 -9.70 3.41 -17.87
CA GLU A 144 -11.15 3.45 -18.05
C GLU A 144 -11.91 3.71 -16.74
N THR A 145 -11.34 3.35 -15.61
CA THR A 145 -11.95 3.55 -14.28
C THR A 145 -11.33 4.69 -13.47
N LEU A 146 -10.20 5.22 -13.92
CA LEU A 146 -9.34 6.15 -13.16
C LEU A 146 -8.96 5.65 -11.76
N SER A 147 -8.88 4.32 -11.59
CA SER A 147 -8.72 3.64 -10.32
C SER A 147 -7.82 2.40 -10.46
N PHE A 148 -7.02 2.14 -9.42
CA PHE A 148 -6.22 0.92 -9.30
C PHE A 148 -6.94 -0.19 -8.49
N ALA A 149 -8.22 0.02 -8.14
CA ALA A 149 -8.96 -0.87 -7.26
C ALA A 149 -9.22 -2.27 -7.85
N ILE A 150 -9.30 -2.39 -9.18
CA ILE A 150 -9.47 -3.68 -9.85
C ILE A 150 -8.10 -4.32 -10.04
N GLY A 151 -7.82 -5.39 -9.29
CA GLY A 151 -6.52 -6.09 -9.29
C GLY A 151 -6.33 -7.01 -10.50
N ASP A 152 -7.35 -7.76 -10.90
CA ASP A 152 -7.40 -8.47 -12.18
C ASP A 152 -8.83 -8.54 -12.72
N SER A 153 -9.08 -7.87 -13.83
CA SER A 153 -10.40 -7.81 -14.47
C SER A 153 -10.76 -9.08 -15.26
N MET A 154 -9.80 -9.96 -15.54
CA MET A 154 -10.01 -11.20 -16.30
C MET A 154 -9.99 -12.46 -15.45
N CYS A 155 -9.80 -12.34 -14.13
CA CYS A 155 -10.01 -13.47 -13.23
C CYS A 155 -11.52 -13.70 -13.06
N GLY A 156 -11.99 -14.88 -13.48
CA GLY A 156 -13.38 -15.30 -13.36
C GLY A 156 -13.79 -15.70 -11.94
N PHE A 157 -12.83 -15.83 -11.01
CA PHE A 157 -13.10 -16.10 -9.61
C PHE A 157 -13.47 -14.81 -8.88
N ARG A 158 -14.77 -14.50 -8.85
CA ARG A 158 -15.27 -13.21 -8.39
C ARG A 158 -16.63 -13.33 -7.69
N MET A 159 -16.77 -12.74 -6.50
CA MET A 159 -18.06 -12.59 -5.83
C MET A 159 -18.72 -11.28 -6.24
N TYR A 160 -19.99 -11.37 -6.64
CA TYR A 160 -20.80 -10.23 -7.04
C TYR A 160 -21.96 -9.98 -6.07
N PRO A 161 -22.20 -8.73 -5.64
CA PRO A 161 -23.45 -8.35 -5.00
C PRO A 161 -24.55 -8.35 -6.08
N LEU A 162 -25.50 -9.29 -5.96
CA LEU A 162 -26.46 -9.59 -7.03
C LEU A 162 -27.41 -8.43 -7.32
N ALA A 163 -27.84 -7.68 -6.30
CA ALA A 163 -28.75 -6.55 -6.50
C ALA A 163 -28.15 -5.47 -7.42
N ALA A 164 -26.93 -5.02 -7.13
CA ALA A 164 -26.24 -4.02 -7.95
C ALA A 164 -25.87 -4.56 -9.33
N THR A 165 -25.46 -5.83 -9.39
CA THR A 165 -24.98 -6.47 -10.63
C THR A 165 -26.13 -6.76 -11.59
N CYS A 166 -27.26 -7.27 -11.10
CA CYS A 166 -28.44 -7.51 -11.92
C CYS A 166 -29.07 -6.21 -12.43
N ALA A 167 -29.11 -5.17 -11.61
CA ALA A 167 -29.52 -3.84 -12.07
C ALA A 167 -28.63 -3.33 -13.21
N LEU A 168 -27.31 -3.55 -13.13
CA LEU A 168 -26.40 -3.19 -14.23
C LEU A 168 -26.70 -3.97 -15.51
N ILE A 169 -26.88 -5.29 -15.40
CA ILE A 169 -27.16 -6.17 -16.54
C ILE A 169 -28.46 -5.77 -17.24
N GLN A 170 -29.47 -5.32 -16.51
CA GLN A 170 -30.75 -4.87 -17.07
C GLN A 170 -30.65 -3.50 -17.75
N ASP A 171 -29.86 -2.59 -17.20
CA ASP A 171 -29.79 -1.21 -17.67
C ASP A 171 -28.80 -0.98 -18.81
N GLN A 172 -27.82 -1.87 -19.00
CA GLN A 172 -26.69 -1.65 -19.91
C GLN A 172 -26.40 -2.90 -20.74
N HIS A 173 -26.01 -2.70 -22.00
CA HIS A 173 -25.54 -3.79 -22.84
C HIS A 173 -24.11 -4.20 -22.44
N ILE A 174 -23.99 -5.33 -21.75
CA ILE A 174 -22.71 -5.96 -21.40
C ILE A 174 -22.39 -7.05 -22.44
N PRO A 175 -21.14 -7.14 -22.95
CA PRO A 175 -20.76 -8.18 -23.91
C PRO A 175 -20.90 -9.59 -23.32
N THR A 176 -21.17 -10.58 -24.16
CA THR A 176 -21.53 -11.94 -23.73
C THR A 176 -20.40 -12.97 -23.84
N ARG A 177 -19.22 -12.59 -24.36
CA ARG A 177 -18.13 -13.52 -24.69
C ARG A 177 -16.96 -13.34 -23.72
N MET A 178 -15.73 -13.59 -24.15
CA MET A 178 -14.52 -13.53 -23.30
C MET A 178 -14.19 -12.12 -22.77
N ASP A 179 -14.72 -11.10 -23.44
CA ASP A 179 -14.62 -9.68 -23.05
C ASP A 179 -15.58 -9.30 -21.89
N PHE A 180 -16.48 -10.21 -21.50
CA PHE A 180 -17.44 -10.00 -20.41
C PHE A 180 -16.78 -9.64 -19.08
N ASP A 181 -15.83 -10.46 -18.60
CA ASP A 181 -15.27 -10.33 -17.24
C ASP A 181 -14.66 -8.94 -17.00
N ILE A 182 -14.09 -8.36 -18.07
CA ILE A 182 -13.52 -7.00 -18.08
C ILE A 182 -14.63 -5.94 -18.09
N ALA A 183 -15.54 -6.04 -19.05
CA ALA A 183 -16.59 -5.05 -19.23
C ALA A 183 -17.47 -4.91 -17.98
N ILE A 184 -17.91 -6.02 -17.40
CA ILE A 184 -18.77 -5.96 -16.21
C ILE A 184 -18.06 -5.31 -15.03
N ALA A 185 -16.76 -5.57 -14.84
CA ALA A 185 -15.97 -4.94 -13.77
C ALA A 185 -15.89 -3.42 -13.95
N VAL A 186 -15.57 -2.95 -15.17
CA VAL A 186 -15.49 -1.51 -15.47
C VAL A 186 -16.84 -0.82 -15.28
N HIS A 187 -17.93 -1.43 -15.76
CA HIS A 187 -19.26 -0.88 -15.61
C HIS A 187 -19.74 -0.83 -14.14
N LEU A 188 -19.40 -1.83 -13.32
CA LEU A 188 -19.67 -1.81 -11.87
C LEU A 188 -18.86 -0.70 -11.18
N ALA A 189 -17.60 -0.51 -11.55
CA ALA A 189 -16.78 0.60 -11.05
C ALA A 189 -17.38 1.96 -11.42
N TRP A 190 -17.92 2.12 -12.64
CA TRP A 190 -18.64 3.34 -13.03
C TRP A 190 -19.95 3.55 -12.27
N ARG A 191 -20.57 2.48 -11.73
CA ARG A 191 -21.68 2.56 -10.78
C ARG A 191 -21.24 2.78 -9.33
N ASN A 192 -19.96 3.09 -9.11
CA ASN A 192 -19.40 3.43 -7.81
C ASN A 192 -19.32 2.25 -6.83
N ILE A 193 -19.45 1.02 -7.34
CA ILE A 193 -19.25 -0.22 -6.61
C ILE A 193 -17.76 -0.39 -6.34
N ARG A 194 -17.41 -0.73 -5.09
CA ARG A 194 -16.02 -0.89 -4.68
C ARG A 194 -15.52 -2.30 -5.00
N PHE A 195 -14.21 -2.44 -5.07
CA PHE A 195 -13.53 -3.69 -5.36
C PHE A 195 -12.56 -4.04 -4.24
N GLN A 196 -12.57 -5.28 -3.80
CA GLN A 196 -11.55 -5.85 -2.93
C GLN A 196 -10.83 -6.98 -3.67
N ASN A 197 -9.56 -7.17 -3.37
CA ASN A 197 -8.74 -8.16 -4.06
C ASN A 197 -8.22 -9.19 -3.06
N ILE A 198 -8.57 -10.45 -3.29
CA ILE A 198 -8.07 -11.59 -2.53
C ILE A 198 -6.97 -12.26 -3.37
N PRO A 199 -5.72 -12.35 -2.87
CA PRO A 199 -4.70 -13.11 -3.56
C PRO A 199 -5.11 -14.58 -3.63
N THR A 200 -5.19 -15.12 -4.85
CA THR A 200 -5.69 -16.47 -5.15
C THR A 200 -4.71 -17.22 -6.03
N LYS A 201 -4.44 -18.48 -5.72
CA LYS A 201 -3.58 -19.34 -6.55
C LYS A 201 -4.36 -19.80 -7.78
N VAL A 202 -3.71 -19.74 -8.95
CA VAL A 202 -4.27 -20.25 -10.21
C VAL A 202 -3.34 -21.31 -10.75
N ILE A 203 -3.90 -22.49 -11.02
CA ILE A 203 -3.19 -23.65 -11.54
C ILE A 203 -3.51 -23.78 -13.03
N TYR A 204 -2.48 -23.89 -13.87
CA TYR A 204 -2.65 -24.16 -15.30
C TYR A 204 -2.37 -25.64 -15.59
N PRO A 205 -3.41 -26.48 -15.74
CA PRO A 205 -3.20 -27.88 -16.07
C PRO A 205 -2.59 -28.01 -17.48
N PRO A 206 -1.62 -28.92 -17.70
CA PRO A 206 -0.93 -29.09 -18.98
C PRO A 206 -1.86 -29.45 -20.15
N ASP A 207 -2.99 -30.11 -19.88
CA ASP A 207 -4.01 -30.50 -20.87
C ASP A 207 -5.24 -29.58 -20.87
N GLY A 208 -5.13 -28.37 -20.32
CA GLY A 208 -6.25 -27.43 -20.20
C GLY A 208 -6.81 -26.99 -21.56
N LEU A 209 -8.04 -27.41 -21.87
CA LEU A 209 -8.78 -26.94 -23.05
C LEU A 209 -9.09 -25.43 -22.90
N SER A 210 -8.37 -24.60 -23.67
CA SER A 210 -8.63 -23.16 -23.75
C SER A 210 -9.49 -22.85 -24.97
N HIS A 211 -10.75 -22.49 -24.76
CA HIS A 211 -11.65 -22.03 -25.84
C HIS A 211 -11.34 -20.61 -26.38
N PHE A 212 -10.25 -19.99 -25.93
CA PHE A 212 -9.81 -18.67 -26.38
C PHE A 212 -9.34 -18.69 -27.84
N LYS A 213 -10.06 -17.98 -28.71
CA LYS A 213 -9.73 -17.83 -30.14
C LYS A 213 -8.86 -16.59 -30.32
N MET A 214 -7.53 -16.78 -30.30
CA MET A 214 -6.51 -15.72 -30.29
C MET A 214 -6.85 -14.47 -31.12
N TRP A 215 -7.18 -14.60 -32.40
CA TRP A 215 -7.47 -13.44 -33.26
C TRP A 215 -8.83 -12.79 -32.98
N GLN A 216 -9.90 -13.59 -32.89
CA GLN A 216 -11.26 -13.10 -32.74
C GLN A 216 -11.48 -12.48 -31.36
N ASP A 217 -10.94 -13.09 -30.32
CA ASP A 217 -11.11 -12.61 -28.95
C ASP A 217 -10.25 -11.37 -28.67
N ASN A 218 -9.02 -11.29 -29.22
CA ASN A 218 -8.24 -10.05 -29.13
C ASN A 218 -8.91 -8.88 -29.86
N LEU A 219 -9.56 -9.11 -31.00
CA LEU A 219 -10.34 -8.08 -31.69
C LEU A 219 -11.56 -7.63 -30.86
N ARG A 220 -12.26 -8.57 -30.21
CA ARG A 220 -13.37 -8.26 -29.30
C ARG A 220 -12.90 -7.43 -28.11
N ILE A 221 -11.84 -7.85 -27.43
CA ILE A 221 -11.24 -7.15 -26.29
C ILE A 221 -10.79 -5.73 -26.71
N THR A 222 -10.13 -5.60 -27.87
CA THR A 222 -9.72 -4.29 -28.39
C THR A 222 -10.91 -3.38 -28.67
N ARG A 223 -11.96 -3.90 -29.32
CA ARG A 223 -13.20 -3.14 -29.60
C ARG A 223 -13.93 -2.77 -28.30
N MET A 224 -13.93 -3.65 -27.32
CA MET A 224 -14.51 -3.41 -26.00
C MET A 224 -13.75 -2.29 -25.28
N HIS A 225 -12.42 -2.36 -25.16
CA HIS A 225 -11.62 -1.29 -24.55
C HIS A 225 -11.80 0.04 -25.26
N THR A 226 -11.89 0.03 -26.60
CA THR A 226 -12.19 1.24 -27.37
C THR A 226 -13.53 1.85 -26.93
N LYS A 227 -14.59 1.04 -26.83
CA LYS A 227 -15.91 1.51 -26.35
C LYS A 227 -15.85 2.00 -24.90
N LEU A 228 -15.16 1.27 -24.02
CA LEU A 228 -15.05 1.62 -22.60
C LEU A 228 -14.27 2.92 -22.41
N PHE A 229 -13.19 3.13 -23.17
CA PHE A 229 -12.41 4.36 -23.14
C PHE A 229 -13.25 5.59 -23.54
N PHE A 230 -13.95 5.53 -24.68
CA PHE A 230 -14.84 6.64 -25.07
C PHE A 230 -16.03 6.81 -24.12
N GLY A 231 -16.55 5.70 -23.56
CA GLY A 231 -17.57 5.73 -22.50
C GLY A 231 -17.07 6.37 -21.20
N MET A 232 -15.80 6.18 -20.85
CA MET A 232 -15.14 6.83 -19.72
C MET A 232 -15.03 8.33 -19.94
N LEU A 233 -14.67 8.80 -21.15
CA LEU A 233 -14.53 10.22 -21.44
C LEU A 233 -15.83 11.00 -21.15
N ALA A 234 -16.98 10.45 -21.51
CA ALA A 234 -18.28 11.04 -21.17
C ALA A 234 -18.55 11.08 -19.66
N ARG A 235 -17.95 10.17 -18.89
CA ARG A 235 -18.10 10.05 -17.42
C ARG A 235 -16.97 10.74 -16.66
N LEU A 236 -15.96 11.26 -17.35
CA LEU A 236 -14.74 11.82 -16.78
C LEU A 236 -15.02 12.89 -15.70
N PRO A 237 -15.94 13.86 -15.89
CA PRO A 237 -16.24 14.86 -14.87
C PRO A 237 -16.76 14.23 -13.57
N VAL A 238 -17.64 13.23 -13.69
CA VAL A 238 -18.23 12.53 -12.54
C VAL A 238 -17.20 11.63 -11.85
N LEU A 239 -16.35 10.95 -12.62
CA LEU A 239 -15.27 10.11 -12.07
C LEU A 239 -14.24 10.96 -11.30
N LEU A 240 -13.85 12.10 -11.86
CA LEU A 240 -12.96 13.06 -11.19
C LEU A 240 -13.61 13.65 -9.94
N TRP A 241 -14.88 14.07 -10.03
CA TRP A 241 -15.61 14.58 -8.87
C TRP A 241 -15.70 13.54 -7.75
N ARG A 242 -16.02 12.28 -8.07
CA ARG A 242 -16.08 11.20 -7.07
C ARG A 242 -14.73 10.93 -6.42
N LYS A 243 -13.64 11.01 -7.18
CA LYS A 243 -12.27 10.87 -6.68
C LYS A 243 -11.88 12.02 -5.74
N LEU A 244 -12.37 13.23 -6.02
CA LEU A 244 -12.14 14.41 -5.18
C LEU A 244 -13.08 14.47 -3.95
N ALA A 245 -14.31 14.00 -4.08
CA ALA A 245 -15.36 14.07 -3.05
C ALA A 245 -15.34 12.91 -2.06
N ARG A 246 -14.66 11.80 -2.37
CA ARG A 246 -14.39 10.72 -1.42
C ARG A 246 -13.05 10.97 -0.73
N PRO A 247 -13.01 11.48 0.52
CA PRO A 247 -11.82 11.24 1.33
C PRO A 247 -11.75 9.72 1.50
N GLU A 248 -10.71 9.07 0.97
CA GLU A 248 -10.47 7.66 1.23
C GLU A 248 -10.56 7.42 2.74
N ARG A 249 -11.60 6.72 3.18
CA ARG A 249 -11.61 5.99 4.45
C ARG A 249 -10.73 4.77 4.22
N GLU A 250 -9.45 5.06 4.13
CA GLU A 250 -8.39 4.08 4.25
C GLU A 250 -7.73 4.40 5.58
N ASP A 251 -8.00 3.55 6.56
CA ASP A 251 -7.07 3.22 7.63
C ASP A 251 -5.84 2.51 6.99
N ARG A 252 -5.25 3.12 5.96
CA ARG A 252 -3.98 2.68 5.37
C ARG A 252 -2.87 3.47 6.02
N HIS A 253 -2.14 2.73 6.81
CA HIS A 253 -0.91 3.14 7.43
C HIS A 253 0.10 3.65 6.37
N TRP A 254 0.89 4.64 6.76
CA TRP A 254 1.77 5.43 5.92
C TRP A 254 2.76 4.63 5.05
N SER A 255 3.09 3.40 5.43
CA SER A 255 3.95 2.51 4.64
C SER A 255 3.45 2.29 3.20
N GLN A 256 2.14 2.45 2.94
CA GLN A 256 1.54 2.26 1.62
C GLN A 256 1.34 3.57 0.81
N LEU A 257 1.46 4.74 1.43
CA LEU A 257 1.33 6.05 0.74
C LEU A 257 2.56 6.41 -0.13
N SER A 258 3.57 5.54 -0.19
CA SER A 258 4.78 5.71 -1.00
C SER A 258 4.59 5.39 -2.50
N GLU A 259 3.39 4.97 -2.94
CA GLU A 259 3.09 4.69 -4.36
C GLU A 259 2.48 5.87 -5.15
N LEU A 260 2.40 7.08 -4.56
CA LEU A 260 1.83 8.25 -5.26
C LEU A 260 2.80 8.97 -6.22
N GLY A 261 4.09 8.59 -6.22
CA GLY A 261 5.04 9.00 -7.25
C GLY A 261 5.17 7.93 -8.32
N SER A 262 4.61 8.16 -9.52
CA SER A 262 4.81 7.23 -10.64
C SER A 262 6.31 7.01 -10.88
N ALA A 263 6.76 5.76 -11.02
CA ALA A 263 8.16 5.45 -11.31
C ALA A 263 8.68 6.21 -12.56
N ALA A 264 7.78 6.56 -13.49
CA ALA A 264 8.04 7.43 -14.61
C ALA A 264 8.37 8.88 -14.19
N GLY A 265 7.61 9.48 -13.26
CA GLY A 265 7.88 10.82 -12.74
C GLY A 265 9.24 10.94 -12.04
N LEU A 266 9.63 9.91 -11.27
CA LEU A 266 10.95 9.87 -10.64
C LEU A 266 12.07 9.74 -11.69
N ARG A 267 11.90 8.92 -12.73
CA ARG A 267 12.85 8.82 -13.86
C ARG A 267 12.99 10.14 -14.60
N ILE A 268 11.89 10.87 -14.84
CA ILE A 268 11.90 12.19 -15.48
C ILE A 268 12.64 13.20 -14.62
N LEU A 269 12.41 13.21 -13.30
CA LEU A 269 13.11 14.10 -12.37
C LEU A 269 14.62 13.83 -12.37
N VAL A 270 15.03 12.55 -12.33
CA VAL A 270 16.44 12.14 -12.39
C VAL A 270 17.07 12.45 -13.75
N ALA A 271 16.36 12.22 -14.85
CA ALA A 271 16.83 12.56 -16.20
C ALA A 271 17.00 14.07 -16.36
N CYS A 272 16.03 14.87 -15.89
CA CYS A 272 16.13 16.33 -15.89
C CYS A 272 17.30 16.81 -15.04
N TYR A 273 17.51 16.21 -13.86
CA TYR A 273 18.66 16.51 -13.03
C TYR A 273 19.99 16.25 -13.76
N ARG A 274 20.14 15.09 -14.40
CA ARG A 274 21.37 14.71 -15.13
C ARG A 274 21.61 15.54 -16.38
N LEU A 275 20.55 15.92 -17.12
CA LEU A 275 20.68 16.61 -18.41
C LEU A 275 20.70 18.13 -18.28
N LEU A 276 19.93 18.70 -17.36
CA LEU A 276 19.69 20.15 -17.24
C LEU A 276 20.16 20.73 -15.88
N GLY A 277 20.66 19.89 -14.99
CA GLY A 277 21.24 20.28 -13.70
C GLY A 277 20.22 20.64 -12.61
N LYS A 278 20.76 20.95 -11.42
CA LYS A 278 20.00 21.17 -10.18
C LYS A 278 18.97 22.30 -10.25
N ARG A 279 19.24 23.35 -11.04
CA ARG A 279 18.32 24.51 -11.17
C ARG A 279 17.04 24.13 -11.92
N ALA A 280 17.17 23.40 -13.03
CA ALA A 280 16.02 22.93 -13.81
C ALA A 280 15.18 21.92 -13.01
N ALA A 281 15.82 20.97 -12.33
CA ALA A 281 15.14 20.01 -11.47
C ALA A 281 14.35 20.70 -10.34
N ARG A 282 14.88 21.78 -9.73
CA ARG A 282 14.15 22.59 -8.73
C ARG A 282 12.92 23.29 -9.29
N LEU A 283 12.95 23.73 -10.55
CA LEU A 283 11.78 24.34 -11.20
C LEU A 283 10.69 23.30 -11.46
N LEU A 284 11.07 22.09 -11.86
CA LEU A 284 10.12 20.97 -12.05
C LEU A 284 9.43 20.54 -10.75
N LEU A 285 9.99 20.83 -9.57
CA LEU A 285 9.31 20.52 -8.31
C LEU A 285 8.04 21.35 -8.11
N TYR A 286 7.93 22.57 -8.65
CA TYR A 286 6.74 23.41 -8.45
C TYR A 286 5.44 22.82 -9.04
N PRO A 287 5.38 22.37 -10.31
CA PRO A 287 4.18 21.73 -10.83
C PRO A 287 3.88 20.40 -10.13
N VAL A 288 4.91 19.61 -9.78
CA VAL A 288 4.75 18.34 -9.07
C VAL A 288 4.18 18.55 -7.67
N VAL A 289 4.75 19.47 -6.90
CA VAL A 289 4.26 19.80 -5.55
C VAL A 289 2.89 20.44 -5.62
N SER A 290 2.60 21.28 -6.62
CA SER A 290 1.26 21.84 -6.84
C SER A 290 0.22 20.74 -7.05
N TYR A 291 0.51 19.74 -7.87
CA TYR A 291 -0.37 18.59 -8.07
C TYR A 291 -0.66 17.84 -6.75
N PHE A 292 0.38 17.50 -5.98
CA PHE A 292 0.21 16.84 -4.68
C PHE A 292 -0.44 17.72 -3.63
N PHE A 293 -0.20 19.04 -3.69
CA PHE A 293 -0.82 19.99 -2.79
C PHE A 293 -2.33 20.10 -3.04
N ILE A 294 -2.76 20.09 -4.30
CA ILE A 294 -4.18 20.15 -4.67
C ILE A 294 -4.89 18.83 -4.34
N THR A 295 -4.28 17.70 -4.72
CA THR A 295 -4.86 16.36 -4.55
C THR A 295 -4.73 15.79 -3.12
N GLY A 296 -3.69 16.17 -2.39
CA GLY A 296 -3.34 15.63 -1.06
C GLY A 296 -3.99 16.36 0.11
N GLY A 297 -5.32 16.35 0.19
CA GLY A 297 -6.08 17.08 1.23
C GLY A 297 -5.66 16.77 2.67
N LYS A 298 -5.44 15.48 3.01
CA LYS A 298 -5.00 15.05 4.36
C LYS A 298 -3.58 15.54 4.71
N ALA A 299 -2.62 15.37 3.79
CA ALA A 299 -1.26 15.83 3.96
C ALA A 299 -1.17 17.36 4.12
N ARG A 300 -1.99 18.08 3.35
CA ARG A 300 -2.13 19.53 3.46
C ARG A 300 -2.72 19.93 4.82
N ALA A 301 -3.76 19.24 5.29
CA ALA A 301 -4.38 19.50 6.59
C ALA A 301 -3.42 19.22 7.76
N ALA A 302 -2.70 18.09 7.73
CA ALA A 302 -1.68 17.74 8.72
C ALA A 302 -0.54 18.77 8.76
N SER A 303 -0.04 19.17 7.59
CA SER A 303 0.97 20.23 7.48
C SER A 303 0.46 21.56 8.06
N ALA A 304 -0.79 21.94 7.77
CA ALA A 304 -1.40 23.14 8.34
C ALA A 304 -1.56 23.06 9.86
N ASP A 305 -1.94 21.90 10.40
CA ASP A 305 -2.10 21.69 11.85
C ASP A 305 -0.77 21.79 12.59
N TYR A 306 0.26 21.10 12.09
CA TYR A 306 1.63 21.20 12.61
C TYR A 306 2.13 22.65 12.62
N LEU A 307 2.03 23.35 11.48
CA LEU A 307 2.50 24.73 11.40
C LEU A 307 1.72 25.64 12.36
N ARG A 308 0.41 25.42 12.53
CA ARG A 308 -0.42 26.16 13.50
C ARG A 308 0.07 25.95 14.93
N LYS A 309 0.42 24.72 15.29
CA LYS A 309 0.97 24.37 16.61
C LYS A 309 2.33 25.03 16.85
N VAL A 310 3.24 24.94 15.87
CA VAL A 310 4.54 25.65 15.91
C VAL A 310 4.36 27.16 16.07
N TYR A 311 3.45 27.75 15.30
CA TYR A 311 3.15 29.18 15.38
C TYR A 311 2.60 29.58 16.76
N SER A 312 1.66 28.79 17.30
CA SER A 312 1.06 29.05 18.61
C SER A 312 2.07 28.94 19.75
N HIS A 313 3.09 28.09 19.59
CA HIS A 313 4.12 27.86 20.59
C HIS A 313 5.27 28.90 20.54
N ASN A 314 5.62 29.42 19.36
CA ASN A 314 6.75 30.35 19.20
C ASN A 314 6.38 31.84 19.37
N GLY A 315 5.10 32.15 19.61
CA GLY A 315 4.59 33.47 20.06
C GLY A 315 4.70 34.65 19.08
N ASP A 316 5.68 34.69 18.16
CA ASP A 316 6.01 35.93 17.44
C ASP A 316 6.79 35.75 16.11
N ILE A 317 6.20 35.07 15.11
CA ILE A 317 6.84 34.90 13.78
C ILE A 317 5.89 35.23 12.61
N GLY A 318 5.10 36.30 12.74
CA GLY A 318 4.35 36.87 11.62
C GLY A 318 2.96 36.27 11.39
N ARG A 319 2.56 36.08 10.11
CA ARG A 319 1.18 35.71 9.73
C ARG A 319 0.85 34.26 10.12
N PRO A 320 -0.41 33.96 10.52
CA PRO A 320 -0.82 32.60 10.81
C PRO A 320 -0.59 31.70 9.58
N PRO A 321 -0.12 30.46 9.77
CA PRO A 321 0.15 29.54 8.69
C PRO A 321 -1.16 29.20 7.97
N GLY A 322 -1.23 29.61 6.70
CA GLY A 322 -2.31 29.27 5.79
C GLY A 322 -1.83 28.34 4.67
N TRP A 323 -2.56 28.31 3.57
CA TRP A 323 -2.27 27.48 2.40
C TRP A 323 -0.84 27.67 1.86
N LYS A 324 -0.32 28.91 1.91
CA LYS A 324 1.05 29.24 1.50
C LYS A 324 2.10 28.55 2.38
N GLY A 325 1.89 28.48 3.70
CA GLY A 325 2.81 27.83 4.63
C GLY A 325 2.86 26.33 4.40
N SER A 326 1.70 25.68 4.26
CA SER A 326 1.63 24.25 3.95
C SER A 326 2.26 23.91 2.59
N PHE A 327 2.07 24.77 1.57
CA PHE A 327 2.72 24.60 0.27
C PHE A 327 4.24 24.72 0.38
N GLN A 328 4.74 25.73 1.10
CA GLN A 328 6.18 25.91 1.35
C GLN A 328 6.78 24.72 2.11
N HIS A 329 6.05 24.16 3.07
CA HIS A 329 6.45 22.98 3.82
C HIS A 329 6.56 21.74 2.92
N MET A 330 5.55 21.47 2.08
CA MET A 330 5.59 20.37 1.11
C MET A 330 6.70 20.58 0.05
N LEU A 331 6.94 21.83 -0.35
CA LEU A 331 8.03 22.16 -1.26
C LEU A 331 9.41 21.97 -0.61
N ALA A 332 9.55 22.26 0.69
CA ALA A 332 10.77 22.00 1.45
C ALA A 332 11.06 20.49 1.53
N PHE A 333 10.03 19.66 1.74
CA PHE A 333 10.16 18.20 1.67
C PHE A 333 10.64 17.72 0.29
N ALA A 334 10.01 18.19 -0.79
CA ALA A 334 10.41 17.83 -2.15
C ALA A 334 11.85 18.28 -2.48
N ARG A 335 12.24 19.47 -2.02
CA ARG A 335 13.62 19.99 -2.15
C ARG A 335 14.63 19.16 -1.37
N SER A 336 14.27 18.70 -0.16
CA SER A 336 15.09 17.78 0.64
C SER A 336 15.32 16.46 -0.13
N GLY A 337 14.28 15.91 -0.76
CA GLY A 337 14.39 14.74 -1.64
C GLY A 337 15.33 14.95 -2.84
N LEU A 338 15.24 16.11 -3.50
CA LEU A 338 16.16 16.45 -4.60
C LEU A 338 17.60 16.64 -4.12
N ASP A 339 17.80 17.23 -2.94
CA ASP A 339 19.12 17.37 -2.35
C ASP A 339 19.73 15.99 -1.99
N LYS A 340 18.91 15.00 -1.56
CA LYS A 340 19.33 13.59 -1.42
C LYS A 340 19.87 13.02 -2.73
N LEU A 341 19.15 13.23 -3.83
CA LEU A 341 19.60 12.79 -5.15
C LEU A 341 20.93 13.45 -5.55
N SER A 342 21.11 14.75 -5.26
CA SER A 342 22.38 15.43 -5.55
C SER A 342 23.55 14.92 -4.71
N ALA A 343 23.30 14.58 -3.45
CA ALA A 343 24.33 14.00 -2.57
C ALA A 343 24.81 12.64 -3.11
N TRP A 344 23.88 11.80 -3.58
CA TRP A 344 24.21 10.49 -4.13
C TRP A 344 24.88 10.54 -5.50
N ALA A 345 24.60 11.58 -6.29
CA ALA A 345 25.28 11.82 -7.57
C ALA A 345 26.74 12.29 -7.41
N GLY A 346 27.20 12.55 -6.18
CA GLY A 346 28.53 13.08 -5.91
C GLY A 346 28.67 14.60 -6.13
N ASP A 347 27.55 15.30 -6.35
CA ASP A 347 27.52 16.74 -6.67
C ASP A 347 27.51 17.64 -5.41
N ILE A 348 27.59 17.06 -4.20
CA ILE A 348 27.75 17.82 -2.97
C ILE A 348 29.23 17.74 -2.56
N GLU A 349 29.94 18.84 -2.76
CA GLU A 349 31.25 19.04 -2.17
C GLU A 349 31.13 19.09 -0.63
N SER A 350 32.09 18.48 0.07
CA SER A 350 32.19 18.42 1.55
C SER A 350 32.06 19.79 2.25
N CYS A 351 32.19 20.90 1.51
CA CYS A 351 32.15 22.29 1.99
C CYS A 351 30.73 22.84 2.28
N ASP A 352 29.67 22.11 1.92
CA ASP A 352 28.27 22.53 2.14
C ASP A 352 27.64 21.95 3.42
N ILE A 353 28.40 21.18 4.21
CA ILE A 353 27.93 20.56 5.45
C ILE A 353 28.75 21.08 6.64
N ASP A 354 28.07 21.64 7.62
CA ASP A 354 28.64 22.16 8.87
C ASP A 354 28.26 21.23 10.04
N PHE A 355 29.20 20.93 10.92
CA PHE A 355 28.92 20.20 12.15
C PHE A 355 28.94 21.17 13.31
N ALA A 356 27.78 21.37 13.95
CA ALA A 356 27.70 22.26 15.10
C ALA A 356 28.63 21.80 16.23
N ASN A 357 28.68 20.49 16.49
CA ASN A 357 29.45 19.86 17.57
C ASN A 357 30.36 18.74 17.02
N LYS A 358 31.23 19.05 16.06
CA LYS A 358 32.09 18.03 15.42
C LYS A 358 32.93 17.24 16.43
N HIS A 359 33.36 17.90 17.51
CA HIS A 359 34.13 17.30 18.59
C HIS A 359 33.46 16.07 19.21
N GLU A 360 32.14 16.08 19.44
CA GLU A 360 31.43 14.93 20.03
C GLU A 360 31.49 13.69 19.12
N LEU A 361 31.42 13.90 17.80
CA LEU A 361 31.55 12.82 16.82
C LEU A 361 32.99 12.30 16.77
N ASP A 362 33.96 13.21 16.74
CA ASP A 362 35.38 12.86 16.70
C ASP A 362 35.79 12.08 17.97
N GLU A 363 35.31 12.47 19.15
CA GLU A 363 35.50 11.74 20.42
C GLU A 363 34.85 10.36 20.39
N LEU A 364 33.61 10.25 19.89
CA LEU A 364 32.92 8.97 19.78
C LEU A 364 33.68 8.01 18.86
N ILE A 365 34.12 8.49 17.69
CA ILE A 365 34.90 7.70 16.74
C ILE A 365 36.26 7.31 17.35
N ALA A 366 36.95 8.25 18.01
CA ALA A 366 38.24 8.02 18.64
C ALA A 366 38.16 7.01 19.81
N SER A 367 37.03 6.98 20.52
CA SER A 367 36.80 6.02 21.60
C SER A 367 36.71 4.56 21.12
N GLY A 368 36.48 4.34 19.82
CA GLY A 368 36.26 3.01 19.23
C GLY A 368 34.93 2.36 19.65
N ARG A 369 34.13 3.02 20.49
CA ARG A 369 32.85 2.53 20.99
C ARG A 369 31.73 2.85 20.00
N GLY A 370 30.88 1.87 19.70
CA GLY A 370 29.67 2.14 18.92
C GLY A 370 28.62 2.90 19.73
N ALA A 371 27.62 3.45 19.04
CA ALA A 371 26.54 4.21 19.66
C ALA A 371 25.22 4.07 18.90
N LEU A 372 24.13 4.37 19.61
CA LEU A 372 22.81 4.53 19.03
C LEU A 372 22.52 6.01 18.77
N LEU A 373 22.19 6.34 17.53
CA LEU A 373 21.79 7.67 17.08
C LEU A 373 20.26 7.70 16.89
N ILE A 374 19.57 8.43 17.77
CA ILE A 374 18.12 8.63 17.68
C ILE A 374 17.86 9.93 16.90
N GLY A 375 17.42 9.79 15.65
CA GLY A 375 17.04 10.88 14.77
C GLY A 375 15.54 11.12 14.72
N SER A 376 15.13 12.01 13.81
CA SER A 376 13.74 12.29 13.48
C SER A 376 13.58 12.54 11.98
N HIS A 377 12.35 12.69 11.51
CA HIS A 377 12.06 13.15 10.14
C HIS A 377 12.13 14.66 9.99
N LEU A 378 12.81 15.34 10.93
CA LEU A 378 13.21 16.72 10.82
C LEU A 378 14.48 16.87 9.98
N GLY A 379 14.35 17.63 8.89
CA GLY A 379 15.45 17.93 7.99
C GLY A 379 15.86 16.74 7.12
N ASN A 380 17.16 16.52 6.95
CA ASN A 380 17.68 15.56 5.99
C ASN A 380 18.74 14.65 6.61
N ILE A 381 18.29 13.71 7.45
CA ILE A 381 19.19 12.76 8.13
C ILE A 381 20.05 11.92 7.17
N GLU A 382 19.61 11.73 5.92
CA GLU A 382 20.38 11.00 4.90
C GLU A 382 21.64 11.76 4.46
N MET A 383 21.72 13.08 4.69
CA MET A 383 22.96 13.84 4.46
C MET A 383 24.09 13.37 5.38
N ALA A 384 23.78 12.68 6.47
CA ALA A 384 24.75 11.96 7.29
C ALA A 384 25.66 11.03 6.48
N ARG A 385 25.09 10.37 5.46
CA ARG A 385 25.80 9.36 4.65
C ARG A 385 26.75 9.97 3.63
N ALA A 386 26.56 11.26 3.31
CA ALA A 386 27.46 12.02 2.45
C ALA A 386 28.70 12.52 3.21
N LEU A 387 28.77 12.30 4.53
CA LEU A 387 29.89 12.71 5.38
C LEU A 387 30.98 11.65 5.41
N ALA A 388 32.20 12.13 5.68
CA ALA A 388 33.44 11.41 5.98
C ALA A 388 33.48 9.93 5.50
N PRO A 389 34.27 9.60 4.45
CA PRO A 389 34.43 8.23 3.96
C PRO A 389 34.66 7.18 5.07
N ASP A 390 35.34 7.58 6.14
CA ASP A 390 35.67 6.74 7.30
C ASP A 390 34.46 6.41 8.21
N CYS A 391 33.43 7.28 8.24
CA CYS A 391 32.19 7.05 9.00
C CYS A 391 31.16 6.24 8.19
N ARG A 392 31.22 6.31 6.86
CA ARG A 392 30.25 5.70 5.95
C ARG A 392 30.19 4.17 6.09
N SER A 393 31.32 3.52 6.38
CA SER A 393 31.40 2.07 6.55
C SER A 393 30.80 1.58 7.88
N ARG A 394 30.74 2.45 8.90
CA ARG A 394 30.28 2.12 10.26
C ARG A 394 28.84 2.54 10.55
N LEU A 395 28.23 3.36 9.70
CA LEU A 395 26.85 3.83 9.88
C LEU A 395 25.85 2.76 9.41
N HIS A 396 24.96 2.32 10.31
CA HIS A 396 23.91 1.35 10.05
C HIS A 396 22.53 1.96 10.29
N ALA A 397 21.66 2.00 9.29
CA ALA A 397 20.29 2.53 9.45
C ALA A 397 19.30 1.40 9.73
N VAL A 398 18.55 1.48 10.84
CA VAL A 398 17.51 0.50 11.20
C VAL A 398 16.18 0.92 10.60
N VAL A 399 15.57 0.03 9.82
CA VAL A 399 14.26 0.27 9.21
C VAL A 399 13.31 -0.87 9.58
N TYR A 400 12.14 -0.51 10.11
CA TYR A 400 11.04 -1.44 10.35
C TYR A 400 10.38 -1.78 9.02
N THR A 401 10.40 -3.05 8.63
CA THR A 401 9.75 -3.48 7.38
C THR A 401 9.14 -4.87 7.52
N ASP A 402 7.80 -4.95 7.50
CA ASP A 402 7.11 -6.23 7.31
C ASP A 402 7.03 -6.65 5.82
N HIS A 403 7.13 -5.71 4.85
CA HIS A 403 6.91 -6.04 3.42
C HIS A 403 7.72 -5.24 2.37
N ALA A 404 9.00 -4.93 2.58
CA ALA A 404 9.76 -4.00 1.71
C ALA A 404 10.67 -4.60 0.61
N GLN A 405 10.48 -5.85 0.17
CA GLN A 405 11.33 -6.42 -0.90
C GLN A 405 11.21 -5.70 -2.25
N ARG A 406 10.07 -5.04 -2.54
CA ARG A 406 9.81 -4.39 -3.85
C ARG A 406 10.42 -2.99 -3.97
N PHE A 407 10.44 -2.21 -2.88
CA PHE A 407 11.04 -0.88 -2.84
C PHE A 407 12.57 -0.96 -3.00
N ASN A 408 13.19 -1.96 -2.36
CA ASN A 408 14.62 -2.22 -2.50
C ASN A 408 15.02 -2.65 -3.92
N ARG A 409 14.19 -3.41 -4.64
CA ARG A 409 14.48 -3.76 -6.06
C ARG A 409 14.52 -2.52 -6.96
N ILE A 410 13.65 -1.54 -6.71
CA ILE A 410 13.60 -0.30 -7.49
C ILE A 410 14.83 0.57 -7.21
N LEU A 411 15.31 0.60 -5.96
CA LEU A 411 16.50 1.38 -5.57
C LEU A 411 17.81 0.70 -5.95
N ALA A 412 17.89 -0.63 -5.84
CA ALA A 412 19.04 -1.42 -6.28
C ALA A 412 19.25 -1.32 -7.81
N GLN A 413 18.17 -1.26 -8.60
CA GLN A 413 18.26 -1.08 -10.06
C GLN A 413 18.70 0.32 -10.49
N ALA A 414 18.64 1.32 -9.60
CA ALA A 414 19.01 2.69 -9.91
C ALA A 414 20.53 2.98 -9.77
N ASN A 415 21.37 1.98 -9.40
CA ASN A 415 22.79 2.17 -9.05
C ASN A 415 23.02 3.30 -8.04
N ILE A 416 22.02 3.53 -7.18
CA ILE A 416 22.17 4.39 -6.03
C ILE A 416 22.70 3.47 -4.95
N ASP A 417 23.78 3.87 -4.27
CA ASP A 417 24.50 3.14 -3.21
C ASP A 417 23.65 2.97 -1.92
N PHE A 418 22.34 2.78 -2.09
CA PHE A 418 21.28 2.75 -1.10
C PHE A 418 21.38 1.51 -0.22
N GLY A 419 21.93 0.41 -0.74
CA GLY A 419 21.95 -0.91 -0.11
C GLY A 419 23.08 -1.17 0.89
N ILE A 420 24.05 -0.27 1.03
CA ILE A 420 25.16 -0.49 1.97
C ILE A 420 24.74 -0.02 3.37
N ASN A 421 24.61 -0.98 4.30
CA ASN A 421 24.33 -0.83 5.73
C ASN A 421 22.88 -0.51 6.18
N LEU A 422 21.85 -0.96 5.45
CA LEU A 422 20.45 -0.87 5.91
C LEU A 422 20.03 -2.17 6.60
N LEU A 423 19.76 -2.11 7.91
CA LEU A 423 19.33 -3.24 8.73
C LEU A 423 17.81 -3.28 8.80
N GLN A 424 17.22 -4.26 8.12
CA GLN A 424 15.77 -4.49 8.11
C GLN A 424 15.39 -5.35 9.30
N VAL A 425 14.44 -4.87 10.10
CA VAL A 425 13.93 -5.60 11.26
C VAL A 425 12.41 -5.74 11.10
N ALA A 426 11.95 -6.99 10.98
CA ALA A 426 10.52 -7.31 11.00
C ALA A 426 9.98 -7.34 12.44
N HIS A 427 10.71 -7.99 13.35
CA HIS A 427 10.37 -8.07 14.77
C HIS A 427 11.60 -7.89 15.64
N PHE A 428 11.48 -7.11 16.72
CA PHE A 428 12.56 -6.93 17.71
C PHE A 428 12.55 -8.11 18.69
N GLY A 429 13.13 -9.22 18.26
CA GLY A 429 13.42 -10.40 19.09
C GLY A 429 14.82 -10.35 19.72
N SER A 430 15.16 -11.38 20.49
CA SER A 430 16.51 -11.57 21.07
C SER A 430 17.60 -11.59 19.99
N ASP A 431 17.34 -12.26 18.87
CA ASP A 431 18.34 -12.47 17.81
C ASP A 431 18.70 -11.16 17.10
N THR A 432 17.70 -10.28 16.90
CA THR A 432 17.94 -8.94 16.36
C THR A 432 18.71 -8.08 17.34
N ALA A 433 18.37 -8.13 18.64
CA ALA A 433 19.09 -7.37 19.65
C ALA A 433 20.56 -7.79 19.73
N ILE A 434 20.86 -9.09 19.66
CA ILE A 434 22.23 -9.63 19.62
C ILE A 434 22.99 -9.13 18.38
N MET A 435 22.38 -9.25 17.19
CA MET A 435 23.01 -8.79 15.95
C MET A 435 23.30 -7.28 15.97
N LEU A 436 22.37 -6.47 16.48
CA LEU A 436 22.55 -5.03 16.62
C LEU A 436 23.62 -4.68 17.67
N LYS A 437 23.70 -5.47 18.76
CA LYS A 437 24.71 -5.34 19.80
C LYS A 437 26.11 -5.63 19.25
N ASP A 438 26.27 -6.72 18.48
CA ASP A 438 27.54 -7.05 17.82
C ASP A 438 28.04 -5.91 16.92
N LYS A 439 27.12 -5.24 16.20
CA LYS A 439 27.48 -4.09 15.36
C LYS A 439 27.95 -2.90 16.16
N ILE A 440 27.31 -2.62 17.28
CA ILE A 440 27.73 -1.55 18.19
C ILE A 440 29.08 -1.88 18.84
N ASP A 441 29.27 -3.12 19.27
CA ASP A 441 30.52 -3.54 19.92
C ASP A 441 31.71 -3.53 18.93
N GLN A 442 31.43 -3.63 17.63
CA GLN A 442 32.41 -3.42 16.53
C GLN A 442 32.66 -1.93 16.19
N GLY A 443 32.15 -0.99 17.00
CA GLY A 443 32.29 0.45 16.75
C GLY A 443 31.28 1.01 15.75
N GLY A 444 30.20 0.28 15.47
CA GLY A 444 29.13 0.70 14.57
C GLY A 444 28.23 1.79 15.15
N LEU A 445 27.77 2.69 14.28
CA LEU A 445 26.84 3.76 14.61
C LEU A 445 25.45 3.39 14.10
N LEU A 446 24.53 3.08 14.99
CA LEU A 446 23.20 2.62 14.64
C LEU A 446 22.21 3.79 14.60
N VAL A 447 21.60 4.08 13.47
CA VAL A 447 20.62 5.17 13.31
C VAL A 447 19.19 4.63 13.36
N ILE A 448 18.36 5.20 14.23
CA ILE A 448 16.93 4.92 14.32
C ILE A 448 16.14 6.22 14.42
N VAL A 449 14.93 6.27 13.85
CA VAL A 449 14.03 7.42 13.93
C VAL A 449 13.03 7.25 15.08
N GLY A 450 12.90 8.27 15.93
CA GLY A 450 12.08 8.21 17.15
C GLY A 450 10.73 8.91 17.08
N ASP A 451 10.46 9.67 16.03
CA ASP A 451 9.31 10.57 15.90
C ASP A 451 8.13 9.98 15.12
N ARG A 452 8.07 8.66 14.89
CA ARG A 452 6.93 8.00 14.22
C ARG A 452 6.47 6.78 15.02
N THR A 453 5.16 6.57 15.09
CA THR A 453 4.56 5.39 15.72
C THR A 453 4.59 4.18 14.77
N PRO A 454 4.82 2.95 15.28
CA PRO A 454 4.74 1.73 14.48
C PRO A 454 3.30 1.42 14.02
N PRO A 455 3.10 0.54 13.02
CA PRO A 455 1.78 0.01 12.69
C PRO A 455 1.08 -0.58 13.92
N ALA A 456 -0.22 -0.31 14.05
CA ALA A 456 -1.05 -0.53 15.24
C ALA A 456 -1.15 -1.99 15.75
N GLU A 457 -0.59 -2.98 15.06
CA GLU A 457 -0.72 -4.38 15.47
C GLU A 457 0.19 -4.77 16.64
N ASN A 458 1.27 -4.02 16.95
CA ASN A 458 2.18 -4.34 18.09
C ASN A 458 2.99 -3.15 18.65
N GLY A 459 2.75 -1.92 18.20
CA GLY A 459 3.57 -0.76 18.55
C GLY A 459 3.34 -0.25 19.99
N ARG A 460 4.35 -0.34 20.85
CA ARG A 460 4.31 0.34 22.16
C ARG A 460 4.52 1.84 22.00
N ILE A 461 3.59 2.64 22.49
CA ILE A 461 3.61 4.11 22.45
C ILE A 461 3.63 4.71 23.85
N SER A 462 4.17 5.93 23.96
CA SER A 462 4.03 6.77 25.15
C SER A 462 3.45 8.12 24.77
N GLU A 463 2.49 8.58 25.56
CA GLU A 463 1.92 9.91 25.43
C GLU A 463 2.77 10.93 26.18
N VAL A 464 3.30 11.92 25.45
CA VAL A 464 4.16 13.00 25.96
C VAL A 464 3.66 14.35 25.44
N ARG A 465 4.10 15.45 26.07
CA ARG A 465 3.82 16.80 25.57
C ARG A 465 4.71 17.11 24.38
N PHE A 466 4.12 17.65 23.31
CA PHE A 466 4.83 18.08 22.11
C PHE A 466 4.02 19.16 21.38
N LEU A 467 4.65 20.32 21.17
CA LEU A 467 4.10 21.55 20.60
C LEU A 467 2.79 21.99 21.28
N GLY A 468 2.78 21.94 22.62
CA GLY A 468 1.66 22.37 23.47
C GLY A 468 0.55 21.33 23.68
N GLU A 469 0.46 20.30 22.84
CA GLU A 469 -0.54 19.23 22.94
C GLU A 469 0.07 17.88 23.32
N THR A 470 -0.75 16.89 23.67
CA THR A 470 -0.30 15.53 23.92
C THR A 470 -0.18 14.77 22.61
N ALA A 471 0.97 14.14 22.36
CA ALA A 471 1.24 13.34 21.16
C ALA A 471 1.81 11.97 21.52
N SER A 472 1.63 11.01 20.61
CA SER A 472 2.10 9.63 20.77
C SER A 472 3.46 9.42 20.11
N PHE A 473 4.45 9.01 20.90
CA PHE A 473 5.80 8.69 20.42
C PHE A 473 6.10 7.20 20.62
N ALA A 474 6.98 6.65 19.78
CA ALA A 474 7.35 5.24 19.86
C ALA A 474 8.28 4.95 21.05
N GLN A 475 8.00 3.86 21.77
CA GLN A 475 8.91 3.38 22.84
C GLN A 475 10.10 2.58 22.28
N GLY A 476 9.99 2.06 21.06
CA GLY A 476 10.96 1.15 20.44
C GLY A 476 12.42 1.60 20.50
N PRO A 477 12.76 2.83 20.08
CA PRO A 477 14.14 3.33 20.12
C PRO A 477 14.78 3.32 21.51
N PHE A 478 14.01 3.69 22.54
CA PHE A 478 14.50 3.78 23.92
C PHE A 478 14.58 2.41 24.58
N ILE A 479 13.68 1.49 24.24
CA ILE A 479 13.79 0.09 24.66
C ILE A 479 15.03 -0.55 24.01
N LEU A 480 15.27 -0.28 22.73
CA LEU A 480 16.46 -0.75 22.03
C LEU A 480 17.73 -0.18 22.65
N ALA A 481 17.76 1.12 22.95
CA ALA A 481 18.87 1.75 23.65
C ALA A 481 19.24 1.04 24.97
N ASN A 482 18.23 0.68 25.77
CA ASN A 482 18.43 -0.07 27.00
C ASN A 482 18.97 -1.48 26.76
N LEU A 483 18.52 -2.17 25.70
CA LEU A 483 18.99 -3.52 25.38
C LEU A 483 20.43 -3.54 24.84
N LEU A 484 20.84 -2.47 24.15
CA LEU A 484 22.16 -2.39 23.52
C LEU A 484 23.26 -1.92 24.49
N GLU A 485 22.90 -1.38 25.66
CA GLU A 485 23.82 -0.94 26.70
C GLU A 485 24.95 -0.05 26.15
N CYS A 486 24.56 0.94 25.33
CA CYS A 486 25.47 1.77 24.57
C CYS A 486 25.16 3.26 24.75
N PRO A 487 26.14 4.15 24.47
CA PRO A 487 25.91 5.58 24.40
C PRO A 487 24.83 5.91 23.37
N VAL A 488 23.96 6.85 23.73
CA VAL A 488 22.87 7.35 22.91
C VAL A 488 23.12 8.81 22.61
N TYR A 489 22.99 9.17 21.33
CA TYR A 489 23.05 10.55 20.87
C TYR A 489 21.77 10.90 20.10
N LEU A 490 21.34 12.15 20.20
CA LEU A 490 20.31 12.70 19.32
C LEU A 490 20.97 13.22 18.05
N PHE A 491 20.35 12.96 16.92
CA PHE A 491 20.88 13.31 15.61
C PHE A 491 19.88 14.12 14.78
N PHE A 492 20.22 15.36 14.46
CA PHE A 492 19.41 16.25 13.62
C PHE A 492 20.25 16.87 12.51
N CYS A 493 19.75 16.88 11.28
CA CYS A 493 20.42 17.50 10.14
C CYS A 493 19.49 18.52 9.48
N LEU A 494 19.69 19.80 9.76
CA LEU A 494 18.83 20.88 9.31
C LEU A 494 19.46 21.63 8.14
N LYS A 495 18.64 22.12 7.22
CA LYS A 495 19.10 23.03 6.19
C LYS A 495 19.09 24.47 6.70
N GLU A 496 20.26 25.10 6.80
CA GLU A 496 20.44 26.48 7.20
C GLU A 496 20.98 27.28 6.01
N GLY A 497 20.09 28.01 5.33
CA GLY A 497 20.42 28.73 4.10
C GLY A 497 20.76 27.79 2.95
N LYS A 498 22.03 27.81 2.50
CA LYS A 498 22.54 26.92 1.45
C LYS A 498 23.18 25.64 1.98
N ARG A 499 23.54 25.62 3.28
CA ARG A 499 24.29 24.55 3.91
C ARG A 499 23.40 23.63 4.73
N TYR A 500 23.86 22.41 4.95
CA TYR A 500 23.28 21.51 5.93
C TYR A 500 24.07 21.58 7.22
N ARG A 501 23.40 21.76 8.35
CA ARG A 501 24.04 21.78 9.66
C ARG A 501 23.61 20.57 10.47
N ILE A 502 24.58 19.87 11.01
CA ILE A 502 24.41 18.64 11.77
C ILE A 502 24.59 18.92 13.24
N TYR A 503 23.62 18.45 14.00
CA TYR A 503 23.60 18.45 15.45
C TYR A 503 23.67 17.01 15.91
N LEU A 504 24.76 16.71 16.60
CA LEU A 504 24.94 15.48 17.35
C LEU A 504 25.01 15.92 18.81
N GLU A 505 24.06 15.47 19.62
CA GLU A 505 23.96 15.84 21.03
C GLU A 505 23.99 14.56 21.88
N HIS A 506 24.91 14.46 22.83
CA HIS A 506 24.89 13.38 23.81
C HIS A 506 23.55 13.37 24.57
N PHE A 507 22.85 12.24 24.52
CA PHE A 507 21.55 12.05 25.16
C PHE A 507 21.67 11.29 26.48
N ALA A 508 22.32 10.12 26.46
CA ALA A 508 22.53 9.29 27.64
C ALA A 508 23.73 8.37 27.41
N SER A 509 24.59 8.20 28.41
CA SER A 509 25.71 7.24 28.32
C SER A 509 25.22 5.80 28.30
N GLN A 510 24.08 5.54 28.96
CA GLN A 510 23.31 4.30 28.90
C GLN A 510 21.86 4.62 29.28
N VAL A 511 20.90 4.04 28.55
CA VAL A 511 19.47 4.14 28.90
C VAL A 511 19.15 3.03 29.89
N GLU A 512 18.75 3.38 31.10
CA GLU A 512 18.42 2.42 32.15
C GLU A 512 16.90 2.37 32.40
N LEU A 513 16.34 1.18 32.23
CA LEU A 513 14.91 0.90 32.43
C LEU A 513 14.69 -0.22 33.46
N PRO A 514 14.88 0.05 34.76
CA PRO A 514 14.65 -0.93 35.83
C PRO A 514 13.23 -1.49 35.76
N ARG A 515 13.05 -2.80 35.99
CA ARG A 515 11.76 -3.50 35.81
C ARG A 515 10.59 -2.82 36.54
N ARG A 516 10.81 -2.29 37.74
CA ARG A 516 9.78 -1.63 38.57
C ARG A 516 9.38 -0.24 38.09
N GLU A 517 10.29 0.49 37.44
CA GLU A 517 10.12 1.90 37.05
C GLU A 517 10.13 2.10 35.52
N ARG A 518 10.16 1.00 34.75
CA ARG A 518 10.35 0.98 33.31
C ARG A 518 9.44 1.97 32.57
N GLN A 519 8.15 2.00 32.89
CA GLN A 519 7.20 2.90 32.21
C GLN A 519 7.44 4.38 32.54
N ALA A 520 7.75 4.69 33.81
CA ALA A 520 8.03 6.05 34.23
C ALA A 520 9.32 6.58 33.58
N ARG A 521 10.41 5.80 33.64
CA ARG A 521 11.70 6.14 33.01
C ARG A 521 11.59 6.26 31.49
N LEU A 522 10.87 5.35 30.83
CA LEU A 522 10.59 5.45 29.39
C LEU A 522 9.89 6.76 29.05
N LYS A 523 8.86 7.13 29.81
CA LYS A 523 8.14 8.37 29.59
C LYS A 523 9.05 9.60 29.75
N THR A 524 9.96 9.59 30.74
CA THR A 524 10.95 10.67 30.93
C THR A 524 11.88 10.80 29.72
N TYR A 525 12.53 9.72 29.28
CA TYR A 525 13.42 9.77 28.11
C TYR A 525 12.69 10.21 26.83
N ILE A 526 11.46 9.73 26.63
CA ILE A 526 10.65 10.12 25.46
C ILE A 526 10.24 11.59 25.54
N GLN A 527 9.95 12.12 26.74
CA GLN A 527 9.65 13.54 26.92
C GLN A 527 10.89 14.40 26.63
N GLU A 528 12.06 14.03 27.15
CA GLU A 528 13.32 14.75 26.87
C GLU A 528 13.65 14.78 25.37
N TYR A 529 13.43 13.66 24.67
CA TYR A 529 13.56 13.61 23.22
C TYR A 529 12.53 14.51 22.51
N ALA A 530 11.27 14.49 22.95
CA ALA A 530 10.22 15.33 22.38
C ALA A 530 10.52 16.82 22.58
N ASP A 531 11.04 17.22 23.74
CA ASP A 531 11.43 18.60 24.06
C ASP A 531 12.60 19.07 23.17
N ARG A 532 13.59 18.21 22.91
CA ARG A 532 14.68 18.51 21.96
C ARG A 532 14.18 18.60 20.53
N LEU A 533 13.34 17.65 20.10
CA LEU A 533 12.71 17.70 18.77
C LEU A 533 11.87 18.97 18.60
N GLU A 534 11.15 19.38 19.64
CA GLU A 534 10.35 20.60 19.68
C GLU A 534 11.23 21.82 19.44
N ALA A 535 12.34 21.97 20.18
CA ALA A 535 13.28 23.07 19.99
C ALA A 535 13.78 23.18 18.53
N TYR A 536 14.07 22.05 17.88
CA TYR A 536 14.50 22.07 16.48
C TYR A 536 13.34 22.28 15.48
N CYS A 537 12.13 21.84 15.79
CA CYS A 537 10.93 22.18 15.03
C CYS A 537 10.68 23.68 15.04
N LEU A 538 10.87 24.33 16.21
CA LEU A 538 10.76 25.79 16.33
C LEU A 538 11.87 26.51 15.55
N LYS A 539 13.08 25.95 15.54
CA LYS A 539 14.23 26.48 14.79
C LYS A 539 14.05 26.37 13.26
N ALA A 540 13.49 25.26 12.79
CA ALA A 540 13.29 24.97 11.37
C ALA A 540 11.85 24.50 11.05
N PRO A 541 10.83 25.38 11.17
CA PRO A 541 9.41 25.00 11.08
C PRO A 541 8.96 24.35 9.79
N LEU A 542 9.69 24.54 8.69
CA LEU A 542 9.33 23.97 7.38
C LEU A 542 10.05 22.66 7.08
N GLN A 543 10.78 22.09 8.05
CA GLN A 543 11.65 20.94 7.81
C GLN A 543 11.19 19.66 8.50
N TRP A 544 10.07 19.67 9.25
CA TRP A 544 9.58 18.48 9.94
C TRP A 544 8.55 17.72 9.11
N PHE A 545 8.99 16.65 8.46
CA PHE A 545 8.24 16.04 7.37
C PHE A 545 7.27 14.94 7.83
N ASN A 546 6.34 15.30 8.71
CA ASN A 546 5.22 14.45 9.11
C ASN A 546 3.91 15.01 8.51
N PHE A 547 3.45 14.38 7.42
CA PHE A 547 2.26 14.79 6.63
C PHE A 547 1.02 13.93 6.94
N TYR A 548 0.87 13.50 8.18
CA TYR A 548 -0.28 12.75 8.69
C TYR A 548 -0.70 13.34 10.04
N ASP A 549 -1.86 12.92 10.53
CA ASP A 549 -2.37 13.39 11.81
C ASP A 549 -1.55 12.81 12.98
N PHE A 550 -0.53 13.56 13.39
CA PHE A 550 0.43 13.15 14.42
C PHE A 550 -0.15 13.20 15.85
N TRP A 551 -1.12 14.08 16.08
CA TRP A 551 -1.77 14.26 17.38
C TRP A 551 -3.06 13.46 17.52
N ARG A 552 -3.37 12.58 16.56
CA ARG A 552 -4.55 11.73 16.64
C ARG A 552 -4.45 10.82 17.87
N LYS A 553 -5.35 11.04 18.82
CA LYS A 553 -5.58 10.09 19.91
C LYS A 553 -6.22 8.85 19.29
N GLU A 554 -5.64 7.67 19.49
CA GLU A 554 -6.32 6.40 19.22
C GLU A 554 -7.44 6.24 20.26
N SER A 555 -8.52 7.00 20.10
CA SER A 555 -9.73 6.83 20.90
C SER A 555 -10.46 5.57 20.41
N THR A 556 -10.63 4.63 21.34
CA THR A 556 -11.65 3.56 21.36
C THR A 556 -11.58 2.47 20.27
N LEU A 557 -10.76 1.44 20.50
CA LEU A 557 -10.98 0.09 19.93
C LEU A 557 -10.87 -1.05 20.97
N ASN A 558 -10.86 -0.74 22.28
CA ASN A 558 -10.82 -1.75 23.36
C ASN A 558 -11.98 -1.60 24.35
N THR A 559 -13.22 -1.57 23.88
CA THR A 559 -14.39 -1.65 24.77
C THR A 559 -15.57 -2.41 24.13
N THR A 560 -15.32 -3.59 23.57
CA THR A 560 -16.38 -4.59 23.29
C THR A 560 -15.78 -5.98 23.06
N SER A 561 -15.16 -6.59 24.07
CA SER A 561 -14.98 -8.06 24.10
C SER A 561 -14.80 -8.66 25.51
N GLN A 562 -15.27 -7.98 26.55
CA GLN A 562 -15.51 -8.64 27.85
C GLN A 562 -16.89 -8.23 28.35
N GLY A 563 -17.86 -9.11 28.15
CA GLY A 563 -19.21 -8.91 28.64
C GLY A 563 -20.28 -9.64 27.84
N ASN A 564 -20.24 -10.98 27.80
CA ASN A 564 -21.40 -11.82 28.15
C ASN A 564 -21.10 -13.30 27.92
N LYS A 565 -21.10 -14.02 29.05
CA LYS A 565 -21.38 -15.45 29.30
C LYS A 565 -20.75 -16.51 28.41
#